data_AF-A0A429ZSU4-F1
#
_entry.id   AF-A0A429ZSU4-F1
#
_cell.length_a   1.000
_cell.length_b   1.000
_cell.length_c   1.000
_cell.angle_alpha   90.00
_cell.angle_beta   90.00
_cell.angle_gamma   90.00
#
_symmetry.space_group_name_H-M   'P 1'
#
loop_
_entity.id
_entity.type
_entity.pdbx_description
1 polymer ?
#
loop_
_entity_poly.entity_id
_entity_poly.type
_entity_poly.pdbx_seq_one_letter_code
_entity_poly.pdbx_strand_id
1 'polypeptide(L)'
;MIKLLLPLTALILTLIGYYFAKHRVNLSHVLGEEENQLSIQQLFLALSKTYYGLALLGLVLFFFPTKTIALGYISVIMIASAVFSLKLSKKIS
;
A
#
# COMPACT_ATOMS: atom_id res chain seq x y z
N MET A 1 12.96 8.77 18.30
CA MET A 1 12.24 7.56 17.85
C MET A 1 11.20 7.85 16.78
N ILE A 2 10.14 8.64 17.05
CA ILE A 2 9.05 8.92 16.06
C ILE A 2 9.57 9.57 14.77
N LYS A 3 10.58 10.44 14.86
CA LYS A 3 11.24 11.06 13.69
C LYS A 3 11.83 10.03 12.72
N LEU A 4 12.26 8.85 13.19
CA LEU A 4 12.74 7.77 12.32
C LEU A 4 11.61 6.88 11.81
N LEU A 5 10.50 6.79 12.54
CA LEU A 5 9.38 5.91 12.23
C LEU A 5 8.66 6.33 10.93
N LEU A 6 8.41 7.62 10.75
CA LEU A 6 7.73 8.17 9.56
C LEU A 6 8.51 7.92 8.25
N PRO A 7 9.81 8.26 8.15
CA PRO A 7 10.57 7.98 6.93
C PRO A 7 10.78 6.49 6.71
N LEU A 8 10.94 5.69 7.77
CA LEU A 8 11.04 4.23 7.66
C LEU A 8 9.76 3.61 7.11
N THR A 9 8.58 4.03 7.60
CA THR A 9 7.29 3.56 7.10
C THR A 9 7.03 4.01 5.66
N ALA A 10 7.39 5.25 5.31
CA ALA A 10 7.33 5.72 3.93
C ALA A 10 8.25 4.91 2.99
N LEU A 11 9.47 4.56 3.43
CA LEU A 11 10.38 3.70 2.69
C LEU A 11 9.79 2.31 2.47
N ILE A 12 9.25 1.68 3.52
CA ILE A 12 8.60 0.37 3.44
C ILE A 12 7.41 0.41 2.48
N LEU A 13 6.55 1.41 2.57
CA LEU A 13 5.40 1.58 1.67
C LEU A 13 5.84 1.74 0.21
N THR A 14 6.92 2.50 -0.02
CA THR A 14 7.48 2.69 -1.36
C THR A 14 8.01 1.37 -1.92
N LEU A 15 8.73 0.58 -1.12
CA LEU A 15 9.22 -0.73 -1.53
C LEU A 15 8.09 -1.70 -1.84
N ILE A 16 7.05 -1.73 -0.98
CA ILE A 16 5.88 -2.59 -1.19
C ILE A 16 5.13 -2.16 -2.46
N GLY A 17 4.87 -0.86 -2.63
CA GLY A 17 4.23 -0.31 -3.82
C GLY A 17 5.03 -0.60 -5.09
N TYR A 18 6.36 -0.49 -5.02
CA TYR A 18 7.24 -0.86 -6.14
C TYR A 18 7.15 -2.34 -6.47
N TYR A 19 7.20 -3.20 -5.46
CA TYR A 19 7.13 -4.64 -5.65
C TYR A 19 5.81 -5.05 -6.33
N PHE A 20 4.68 -4.57 -5.84
CA PHE A 20 3.37 -4.84 -6.44
C PHE A 20 3.24 -4.25 -7.84
N ALA A 21 3.74 -3.03 -8.08
CA ALA A 21 3.69 -2.42 -9.41
C ALA A 21 4.51 -3.21 -10.46
N LYS A 22 5.68 -3.72 -10.05
CA LYS A 22 6.61 -4.47 -10.91
C LYS A 22 6.15 -5.90 -11.16
N HIS A 23 5.63 -6.58 -10.14
CA HIS A 23 5.25 -8.00 -10.22
C HIS A 23 3.74 -8.22 -10.40
N ARG A 24 2.95 -7.17 -10.67
CA ARG A 24 1.48 -7.26 -10.80
C ARG A 24 1.00 -8.36 -11.75
N VAL A 25 1.69 -8.57 -12.87
CA VAL A 25 1.30 -9.55 -13.90
C VAL A 25 1.50 -10.97 -13.35
N ASN A 26 2.70 -11.28 -12.86
CA ASN A 26 3.01 -12.58 -12.27
C ASN A 26 2.13 -12.88 -11.06
N LEU A 27 1.93 -11.90 -10.17
CA LEU A 27 1.05 -12.06 -9.00
C LEU A 27 -0.40 -12.29 -9.40
N SER A 28 -0.91 -11.58 -10.41
CA SER A 28 -2.26 -11.80 -10.89
C SER A 28 -2.46 -13.17 -11.53
N HIS A 29 -1.42 -13.70 -12.18
CA HIS A 29 -1.47 -15.02 -12.79
C HIS A 29 -1.47 -16.15 -11.76
N VAL A 30 -0.74 -15.97 -10.65
CA VAL A 30 -0.70 -16.93 -9.54
C VAL A 30 -1.96 -16.86 -8.68
N LEU A 31 -2.54 -15.67 -8.48
CA LEU A 31 -3.64 -15.46 -7.54
C LEU A 31 -5.02 -15.43 -8.19
N GLY A 32 -5.13 -15.27 -9.52
CA GLY A 32 -6.40 -15.10 -10.21
C GLY A 32 -6.68 -16.19 -11.23
N GLU A 33 -7.94 -16.66 -11.24
CA GLU A 33 -8.51 -17.36 -12.40
C GLU A 33 -8.46 -16.45 -13.65
N GLU A 34 -8.37 -17.04 -14.85
CA GLU A 34 -8.13 -16.32 -16.11
C GLU A 34 -9.05 -15.10 -16.32
N GLU A 35 -10.30 -15.19 -15.88
CA GLU A 35 -11.31 -14.14 -15.98
C GLU A 35 -11.04 -12.94 -15.04
N ASN A 36 -10.38 -13.17 -13.90
CA ASN A 36 -10.14 -12.17 -12.86
C ASN A 36 -8.74 -11.54 -12.90
N GLN A 37 -7.82 -12.04 -13.72
CA GLN A 37 -6.43 -11.58 -13.78
C GLN A 37 -6.32 -10.07 -14.05
N LEU A 38 -7.04 -9.54 -15.04
CA LEU A 38 -7.04 -8.10 -15.35
C LEU A 38 -7.53 -7.26 -14.16
N SER A 39 -8.55 -7.74 -13.44
CA SER A 39 -9.11 -7.02 -12.30
C SER A 39 -8.14 -7.01 -11.11
N ILE A 40 -7.43 -8.12 -10.87
CA ILE A 40 -6.39 -8.21 -9.84
C ILE A 40 -5.19 -7.33 -10.19
N GLN A 41 -4.77 -7.27 -11.45
CA GLN A 41 -3.70 -6.35 -11.90
C GLN A 41 -4.07 -4.89 -11.64
N GLN A 42 -5.29 -4.49 -11.96
CA GLN A 42 -5.78 -3.14 -11.68
C GLN A 42 -5.81 -2.86 -10.17
N LEU A 43 -6.19 -3.85 -9.36
CA LEU A 43 -6.18 -3.74 -7.90
C LEU A 43 -4.75 -3.55 -7.36
N PHE A 44 -3.76 -4.31 -7.82
CA PHE A 44 -2.36 -4.12 -7.43
C PHE A 44 -1.79 -2.78 -7.90
N LEU A 45 -2.20 -2.29 -9.07
CA LEU A 45 -1.80 -0.98 -9.56
C LEU A 45 -2.42 0.14 -8.73
N ALA A 46 -3.69 0.01 -8.33
CA ALA A 46 -4.35 0.93 -7.41
C ALA A 46 -3.69 0.92 -6.03
N LEU A 47 -3.41 -0.25 -5.47
CA LEU A 47 -2.69 -0.42 -4.21
C LEU A 47 -1.33 0.28 -4.25
N SER A 48 -0.56 0.06 -5.33
CA SER A 48 0.76 0.68 -5.51
C SER A 48 0.67 2.20 -5.55
N LYS A 49 -0.30 2.76 -6.29
CA LYS A 49 -0.53 4.21 -6.34
C LYS A 49 -0.92 4.77 -4.97
N THR A 50 -1.81 4.08 -4.25
CA THR A 50 -2.19 4.49 -2.89
C THR A 50 -0.99 4.46 -1.95
N TYR A 51 -0.16 3.42 -2.01
CA TYR A 51 1.02 3.30 -1.15
C TYR A 51 2.09 4.34 -1.48
N TYR A 52 2.28 4.70 -2.76
CA TYR A 52 3.14 5.84 -3.12
C TYR A 52 2.56 7.16 -2.64
N GLY A 53 1.25 7.37 -2.75
CA GLY A 53 0.58 8.56 -2.21
C GLY A 53 0.75 8.66 -0.68
N LEU A 54 0.57 7.55 0.02
CA LEU A 54 0.79 7.48 1.47
C LEU A 54 2.27 7.67 1.83
N ALA A 55 3.21 7.14 1.05
CA ALA A 55 4.64 7.35 1.27
C ALA A 55 5.02 8.84 1.13
N LEU A 56 4.55 9.51 0.07
CA LEU A 56 4.74 10.95 -0.11
C LEU A 56 4.12 11.74 1.04
N LEU A 57 2.91 11.39 1.45
CA LEU A 57 2.25 12.01 2.60
C LEU A 57 3.08 11.81 3.89
N GLY A 58 3.65 10.62 4.10
CA GLY A 58 4.55 10.33 5.23
C GLY A 58 5.81 11.20 5.23
N LEU A 59 6.39 11.47 4.05
CA LEU A 59 7.52 12.39 3.89
C LEU A 59 7.14 13.84 4.18
N VAL A 60 5.93 14.28 3.81
CA VAL A 60 5.43 15.63 4.15
C VAL A 60 5.17 15.74 5.66
N LEU A 61 4.56 14.72 6.27
CA LEU A 61 4.29 14.68 7.71
C LEU A 61 5.54 14.61 8.57
N PHE A 62 6.69 14.21 8.00
CA PHE A 62 7.98 14.24 8.70
C PHE A 62 8.37 15.64 9.21
N PHE A 63 7.95 16.71 8.53
CA PHE A 63 8.18 18.10 8.97
C PHE A 63 7.38 18.48 10.23
N PHE A 64 6.33 17.71 10.56
CA PHE A 64 5.48 17.91 11.75
C PHE A 64 5.41 16.63 12.60
N PRO A 65 6.53 16.17 13.20
CA PRO A 65 6.61 14.85 13.80
C PRO A 65 5.99 14.83 15.20
N THR A 66 4.66 14.86 15.29
CA THR A 66 3.92 14.68 16.54
C THR A 66 3.43 13.23 16.68
N LYS A 67 3.27 12.76 17.92
CA LYS A 67 2.73 11.43 18.24
C LYS A 67 1.38 11.19 17.58
N THR A 68 0.49 12.16 17.68
CA THR A 68 -0.88 12.10 17.14
C THR A 68 -0.89 11.97 15.63
N ILE A 69 -0.04 12.74 14.93
CA ILE A 69 0.10 12.66 13.47
C ILE A 69 0.64 11.29 13.05
N ALA A 70 1.67 10.77 13.73
CA ALA A 70 2.24 9.47 13.42
C ALA A 70 1.22 8.33 13.63
N LEU A 71 0.45 8.37 14.72
CA LEU A 71 -0.64 7.43 14.99
C LEU A 71 -1.73 7.52 13.93
N GLY A 72 -2.19 8.72 13.59
CA GLY A 72 -3.19 8.92 12.54
C GLY A 72 -2.71 8.40 11.18
N TYR A 73 -1.46 8.65 10.83
CA TYR A 73 -0.85 8.16 9.60
C TYR A 73 -0.83 6.63 9.52
N ILE A 74 -0.38 5.96 10.60
CA ILE A 74 -0.39 4.50 10.68
C ILE A 74 -1.81 3.93 10.58
N SER A 75 -2.78 4.55 11.24
CA SER A 75 -4.19 4.14 11.16
C SER A 75 -4.72 4.21 9.73
N VAL A 76 -4.40 5.27 8.99
CA VAL A 76 -4.81 5.39 7.57
C VAL A 76 -4.16 4.30 6.71
N ILE A 77 -2.87 4.00 6.94
CA ILE A 77 -2.19 2.90 6.24
C ILE A 77 -2.86 1.56 6.53
N MET A 78 -3.19 1.28 7.79
CA MET A 78 -3.85 0.04 8.18
C MET A 78 -5.23 -0.10 7.53
N ILE A 79 -6.03 0.97 7.53
CA ILE A 79 -7.35 0.99 6.89
C ILE A 79 -7.22 0.75 5.38
N ALA A 80 -6.30 1.45 4.71
CA ALA A 80 -6.06 1.25 3.29
C ALA A 80 -5.66 -0.21 2.99
N SER A 81 -4.72 -0.75 3.77
CA SER A 81 -4.26 -2.14 3.66
C SER A 81 -5.42 -3.14 3.83
N ALA A 82 -6.25 -2.94 4.84
CA ALA A 82 -7.42 -3.79 5.10
C ALA A 82 -8.43 -3.74 3.95
N VAL A 83 -8.75 -2.55 3.43
CA VAL A 83 -9.66 -2.38 2.30
C VAL A 83 -9.16 -3.13 1.07
N PHE A 84 -7.88 -3.02 0.74
CA PHE A 84 -7.30 -3.73 -0.41
C PHE A 84 -7.23 -5.24 -0.16
N SER A 85 -6.91 -5.68 1.06
CA SER A 85 -6.90 -7.09 1.43
C SER A 85 -8.28 -7.73 1.27
N LEU A 86 -9.34 -7.04 1.71
CA LEU A 86 -10.72 -7.52 1.54
C LEU A 86 -11.15 -7.57 0.07
N LYS A 87 -10.79 -6.54 -0.71
CA LYS A 87 -11.08 -6.54 -2.16
C LYS A 87 -10.32 -7.63 -2.92
N LEU A 88 -9.09 -7.92 -2.50
CA LEU A 88 -8.27 -8.97 -3.08
C LEU A 88 -8.83 -10.35 -2.73
N SER A 89 -9.16 -10.59 -1.47
CA SER A 89 -9.77 -11.85 -1.00
C SER A 89 -11.04 -12.21 -1.78
N LYS A 90 -11.91 -11.23 -2.06
CA LYS A 90 -13.12 -11.40 -2.88
C LYS A 90 -12.90 -11.72 -4.36
N LYS A 91 -11.67 -11.55 -4.87
CA LYS A 91 -11.32 -11.81 -6.28
C LYS A 91 -10.51 -13.10 -6.47
N ILE A 92 -10.01 -13.65 -5.37
CA ILE A 92 -9.25 -14.91 -5.34
C ILE A 92 -10.18 -16.08 -4.97
N SER A 93 -11.20 -15.84 -4.13
CA SER A 93 -12.27 -16.80 -3.82
C SER A 93 -13.41 -16.73 -4.80
#